data_AF-A0A7U3GQU7-F1
#
_entry.id   AF-A0A7U3GQU7-F1
#
_cell.length_a   1.000
_cell.length_b   1.000
_cell.length_c   1.000
_cell.angle_alpha   90.00
_cell.angle_beta   90.00
_cell.angle_gamma   90.00
#
_symmetry.space_group_name_H-M   'P 1'
#
loop_
_entity.id
_entity.type
_entity.pdbx_description
1 polymer ?
#
loop_
_entity_poly.entity_id
_entity_poly.type
_entity_poly.pdbx_seq_one_letter_code
_entity_poly.pdbx_strand_id
1 'polypeptide(L)'
;MPESEEKAEMDYESLITEASRQLNICNACRYCEGFCPVWDVIEYRKKFGRSDVEYIANLCHDCGQCFDVCPFTPPNKFSVNIPAVLSEVRTQTYKEYTVPGTASVLFEKQAALPVIAFATSFITLLVVYFLTGSSTRLFYAISGPGSFYDIIPNVILDVAGLLLAFFIVLVWIASGLKFIRSVNGSGSIRPSDYLAAASDSFGERWFKGGGAGCNYPDREARGSYKKLAVHSLVLYGFLLDLLATMSAFVEQDFMHILPPYPLISVPVLSGLVGGIMIIVGVVLFLIYDKLGTGFRKKGMKKMDSAFLITLSLTAFTGILLFSMRGTNLMGSLLLIHLSVVAVLFVTAPYGKFVHLVYRYLSIAKYRQEKRVYEGRNI
;
A
#
# COMPACT_ATOMS: atom_id res chain seq x y z
N MET A 1 37.97 3.25 -6.40
CA MET A 1 37.09 2.31 -5.69
C MET A 1 36.33 1.55 -6.75
N PRO A 2 36.56 0.25 -6.98
CA PRO A 2 35.92 -0.42 -8.10
C PRO A 2 34.45 -0.66 -7.76
N GLU A 3 33.59 -0.02 -8.56
CA GLU A 3 32.18 -0.32 -8.74
C GLU A 3 32.04 -1.69 -9.42
N SER A 4 32.12 -2.80 -8.69
CA SER A 4 31.85 -4.13 -9.29
C SER A 4 31.50 -5.24 -8.30
N GLU A 5 30.81 -4.93 -7.21
CA GLU A 5 30.07 -5.98 -6.48
C GLU A 5 28.58 -5.82 -6.78
N GLU A 6 28.17 -6.38 -7.92
CA GLU A 6 26.83 -6.89 -8.08
C GLU A 6 26.63 -7.95 -6.99
N LYS A 7 26.21 -7.51 -5.79
CA LYS A 7 25.90 -8.41 -4.68
C LYS A 7 24.90 -9.42 -5.20
N ALA A 8 25.34 -10.68 -5.30
CA ALA A 8 24.47 -11.81 -5.49
C ALA A 8 23.29 -11.65 -4.54
N GLU A 9 22.07 -11.73 -5.09
CA GLU A 9 20.84 -11.63 -4.31
C GLU A 9 20.92 -12.70 -3.21
N MET A 10 20.96 -12.27 -1.95
CA MET A 10 21.04 -13.19 -0.82
C MET A 10 19.83 -14.11 -0.86
N ASP A 11 20.05 -15.42 -0.73
CA ASP A 11 18.94 -16.36 -0.57
C ASP A 11 18.13 -16.00 0.69
N TYR A 12 16.87 -16.42 0.74
CA TYR A 12 15.97 -15.93 1.78
C TYR A 12 16.42 -16.34 3.20
N GLU A 13 17.00 -17.52 3.38
CA GLU A 13 17.46 -17.98 4.70
C GLU A 13 18.71 -17.22 5.17
N SER A 14 19.63 -16.89 4.26
CA SER A 14 20.77 -16.02 4.55
C SER A 14 20.31 -14.61 4.93
N LEU A 15 19.27 -14.09 4.28
CA LEU A 15 18.66 -12.80 4.60
C LEU A 15 18.00 -12.81 5.99
N ILE A 16 17.27 -13.88 6.34
CA ILE A 16 16.70 -14.06 7.68
C ILE A 16 17.80 -14.13 8.73
N THR A 17 18.89 -14.84 8.44
CA THR A 17 20.05 -14.96 9.33
C THR A 17 20.71 -13.60 9.58
N GLU A 18 20.90 -12.80 8.54
CA GLU A 18 21.47 -11.46 8.66
C GLU A 18 20.53 -10.49 9.41
N ALA A 19 19.23 -10.54 9.13
CA ALA A 19 18.23 -9.76 9.86
C ALA A 19 18.23 -10.13 11.36
N SER A 20 18.27 -11.42 11.69
CA SER A 20 18.35 -11.91 13.06
C SER A 20 19.64 -11.44 13.74
N ARG A 21 20.80 -11.51 13.08
CA ARG A 21 22.07 -10.99 13.60
C ARG A 21 21.95 -9.52 14.00
N GLN A 22 21.42 -8.68 13.11
CA GLN A 22 21.28 -7.26 13.39
C GLN A 22 20.26 -6.99 14.50
N LEU A 23 19.12 -7.69 14.54
CA LEU A 23 18.14 -7.56 15.62
C LEU A 23 18.71 -7.97 16.98
N ASN A 24 19.53 -9.02 17.04
CA ASN A 24 20.24 -9.41 18.28
C ASN A 24 21.21 -8.32 18.74
N ILE A 25 21.97 -7.69 17.84
CA ILE A 25 22.85 -6.56 18.18
C ILE A 25 22.02 -5.38 18.72
N CYS A 26 20.90 -5.07 18.06
CA CYS A 26 20.04 -3.98 18.50
C CYS A 26 19.42 -4.25 19.89
N ASN A 27 18.95 -5.48 20.13
CA ASN A 27 18.39 -5.87 21.42
C ASN A 27 19.43 -5.90 22.55
N ALA A 28 20.71 -6.16 22.23
CA ALA A 28 21.80 -6.07 23.19
C ALA A 28 22.18 -4.62 23.52
N CYS A 29 22.14 -3.73 22.53
CA CYS A 29 22.53 -2.33 22.69
C CYS A 29 21.43 -1.45 23.31
N ARG A 30 20.16 -1.67 22.94
CA ARG A 30 18.96 -0.94 23.39
C ARG A 30 18.99 0.59 23.27
N TYR A 31 19.96 1.16 22.56
CA TYR A 31 20.09 2.61 22.42
C TYR A 31 18.86 3.28 21.76
N CYS A 32 18.15 2.55 20.91
CA CYS A 32 16.96 3.05 20.20
C CYS A 32 15.64 2.75 20.94
N GLU A 33 15.68 2.22 22.18
CA GLU A 33 14.49 2.00 23.00
C GLU A 33 13.65 3.29 23.12
N GLY A 34 12.33 3.15 22.96
CA GLY A 34 11.40 4.27 22.95
C GLY A 34 11.35 5.12 21.67
N PHE A 35 12.20 4.88 20.67
CA PHE A 35 12.19 5.67 19.43
C PHE A 35 10.99 5.38 18.54
N CYS A 36 10.51 4.14 18.53
CA CYS A 36 9.31 3.75 17.81
C CYS A 36 8.73 2.45 18.39
N PRO A 37 7.43 2.16 18.16
CA PRO A 37 6.78 1.03 18.81
C PRO A 37 7.26 -0.37 18.34
N VAL A 38 8.17 -0.42 17.36
CA VAL A 38 8.82 -1.69 16.95
C VAL A 38 9.79 -2.16 18.04
N TRP A 39 10.36 -1.25 18.82
CA TRP A 39 11.34 -1.60 19.86
C TRP A 39 10.72 -2.36 21.03
N ASP A 40 9.47 -2.03 21.41
CA ASP A 40 8.67 -2.81 22.35
C ASP A 40 8.70 -4.32 22.00
N VAL A 41 8.53 -4.63 20.71
CA VAL A 41 8.47 -6.01 20.19
C VAL A 41 9.83 -6.70 20.24
N ILE A 42 10.90 -5.95 20.03
CA ILE A 42 12.28 -6.43 20.11
C ILE A 42 12.64 -6.78 21.56
N GLU A 43 12.19 -5.97 22.52
CA GLU A 43 12.45 -6.17 23.95
C GLU A 43 11.74 -7.39 24.55
N TYR A 44 10.58 -7.77 24.00
CA TYR A 44 9.84 -8.95 24.45
C TYR A 44 10.55 -10.28 24.13
N ARG A 45 11.69 -10.24 23.42
CA ARG A 45 12.37 -11.41 22.87
C ARG A 45 13.82 -11.46 23.29
N LYS A 46 14.35 -12.68 23.37
CA LYS A 46 15.79 -12.95 23.60
C LYS A 46 16.53 -13.36 22.34
N LYS A 47 15.83 -13.97 21.39
CA LYS A 47 16.32 -14.43 20.09
C LYS A 47 15.26 -14.15 19.04
N PHE A 48 15.67 -14.04 17.78
CA PHE A 48 14.78 -13.74 16.66
C PHE A 48 14.83 -14.89 15.65
N GLY A 49 13.76 -15.68 15.59
CA GLY A 49 13.58 -16.69 14.55
C GLY A 49 13.01 -16.09 13.27
N ARG A 50 12.83 -16.92 12.23
CA ARG A 50 12.25 -16.49 10.95
C ARG A 50 10.90 -15.78 11.11
N SER A 51 9.98 -16.37 11.88
CA SER A 51 8.65 -15.79 12.14
C SER A 51 8.71 -14.44 12.85
N ASP A 52 9.65 -14.26 13.79
CA ASP A 52 9.87 -12.97 14.47
C ASP A 52 10.42 -11.91 13.50
N VAL A 53 11.37 -12.30 12.66
CA VAL A 53 11.98 -11.42 11.65
C VAL A 53 10.93 -10.95 10.64
N GLU A 54 10.12 -11.86 10.10
CA GLU A 54 9.04 -11.54 9.15
C GLU A 54 7.96 -10.66 9.80
N TYR A 55 7.62 -10.94 11.05
CA TYR A 55 6.69 -10.13 11.85
C TYR A 55 7.19 -8.69 12.03
N ILE A 56 8.43 -8.54 12.55
CA ILE A 56 9.06 -7.24 12.82
C ILE A 56 9.27 -6.46 11.52
N ALA A 57 9.64 -7.13 10.42
CA ALA A 57 9.79 -6.51 9.11
C ALA A 57 8.49 -5.85 8.61
N ASN A 58 7.33 -6.42 8.95
CA ASN A 58 6.01 -5.90 8.59
C ASN A 58 5.45 -4.87 9.58
N LEU A 59 5.96 -4.82 10.81
CA LEU A 59 5.73 -3.69 11.74
C LEU A 59 6.56 -2.45 11.37
N CYS A 60 7.78 -2.66 10.88
CA CYS A 60 8.67 -1.58 10.48
C CYS A 60 8.06 -0.73 9.35
N HIS A 61 8.12 0.59 9.51
CA HIS A 61 7.62 1.57 8.56
C HIS A 61 8.74 2.40 7.89
N ASP A 62 9.98 1.91 7.95
CA ASP A 62 11.16 2.50 7.30
C ASP A 62 11.39 3.99 7.63
N CYS A 63 11.18 4.42 8.88
CA CYS A 63 11.46 5.82 9.25
C CYS A 63 12.95 6.18 9.18
N GLY A 64 13.84 5.22 9.41
CA GLY A 64 15.29 5.44 9.34
C GLY A 64 15.91 6.02 10.61
N GLN A 65 15.11 6.50 11.57
CA GLN A 65 15.62 7.15 12.79
C GLN A 65 16.57 6.26 13.59
N CYS A 66 16.30 4.96 13.68
CA CYS A 66 17.20 4.01 14.33
C CYS A 66 18.53 3.83 13.59
N PHE A 67 18.56 4.01 12.27
CA PHE A 67 19.80 4.01 11.51
C PHE A 67 20.59 5.29 11.78
N ASP A 68 19.93 6.46 11.70
CA ASP A 68 20.62 7.75 11.78
C ASP A 68 21.35 7.99 13.12
N VAL A 69 20.87 7.38 14.21
CA VAL A 69 21.51 7.50 15.54
C VAL A 69 22.40 6.31 15.92
N CYS A 70 22.46 5.26 15.10
CA CYS A 70 23.11 4.01 15.50
C CYS A 70 24.64 4.13 15.43
N PRO A 71 25.39 3.83 16.52
CA PRO A 71 26.85 3.88 16.53
C PRO A 71 27.49 2.73 15.72
N PHE A 72 26.68 1.76 15.29
CA PHE A 72 27.10 0.55 14.61
C PHE A 72 26.78 0.53 13.11
N THR A 73 26.34 1.65 12.53
CA THR A 73 26.18 1.77 11.07
C THR A 73 27.53 1.67 10.37
N PRO A 74 27.57 1.32 9.07
CA PRO A 74 28.80 1.40 8.28
C PRO A 74 29.50 2.77 8.43
N PRO A 75 30.84 2.81 8.54
CA PRO A 75 31.80 1.72 8.31
C PRO A 75 32.12 0.85 9.54
N ASN A 76 31.32 0.91 10.61
CA ASN A 76 31.55 0.07 11.80
C ASN A 76 31.57 -1.43 11.44
N LYS A 77 32.39 -2.23 12.14
CA LYS A 77 32.53 -3.68 11.94
C LYS A 77 31.21 -4.47 12.02
N PHE A 78 30.23 -3.98 12.78
CA PHE A 78 28.93 -4.63 12.88
C PHE A 78 28.01 -4.31 11.69
N SER A 79 28.27 -3.20 10.99
CA SER A 79 27.61 -2.74 9.76
C SER A 79 26.08 -2.85 9.81
N VAL A 80 25.48 -2.36 10.91
CA VAL A 80 24.04 -2.46 11.16
C VAL A 80 23.28 -1.52 10.23
N ASN A 81 22.30 -2.08 9.52
CA ASN A 81 21.33 -1.34 8.72
C ASN A 81 19.94 -2.00 8.78
N ILE A 82 19.29 -1.86 9.93
CA ILE A 82 17.98 -2.46 10.22
C ILE A 82 16.91 -2.06 9.18
N PRO A 83 16.76 -0.78 8.78
CA PRO A 83 15.78 -0.40 7.77
C PRO A 83 16.01 -1.12 6.43
N ALA A 84 17.26 -1.25 5.98
CA ALA A 84 17.57 -1.90 4.71
C ALA A 84 17.25 -3.39 4.73
N VAL A 85 17.73 -4.12 5.75
CA VAL A 85 17.55 -5.57 5.85
C VAL A 85 16.08 -5.94 6.07
N LEU A 86 15.35 -5.20 6.92
CA LEU A 86 13.92 -5.43 7.13
C LEU A 86 13.08 -5.04 5.90
N SER A 87 13.48 -4.01 5.15
CA SER A 87 12.82 -3.70 3.87
C SER A 87 12.97 -4.83 2.84
N GLU A 88 14.10 -5.53 2.85
CA GLU A 88 14.36 -6.66 1.96
C GLU A 88 13.57 -7.90 2.40
N VAL A 89 13.61 -8.22 3.70
CA VAL A 89 12.78 -9.28 4.29
C VAL A 89 11.32 -9.07 3.93
N ARG A 90 10.80 -7.84 4.08
CA ARG A 90 9.40 -7.53 3.79
C ARG A 90 9.03 -7.80 2.33
N THR A 91 9.96 -7.52 1.40
CA THR A 91 9.76 -7.82 -0.03
C THR A 91 9.63 -9.33 -0.25
N GLN A 92 10.48 -10.13 0.41
CA GLN A 92 10.40 -11.60 0.34
C GLN A 92 9.15 -12.15 1.05
N THR A 93 8.76 -11.57 2.19
CA THR A 93 7.52 -11.93 2.89
C THR A 93 6.30 -11.77 1.97
N TYR A 94 6.23 -10.70 1.17
CA TYR A 94 5.10 -10.50 0.26
C TYR A 94 5.00 -11.61 -0.79
N LYS A 95 6.14 -12.09 -1.31
CA LYS A 95 6.21 -13.21 -2.25
C LYS A 95 5.83 -14.53 -1.57
N GLU A 96 6.42 -14.81 -0.41
CA GLU A 96 6.28 -16.06 0.33
C GLU A 96 4.82 -16.34 0.72
N TYR A 97 4.10 -15.30 1.15
CA TYR A 97 2.74 -15.44 1.68
C TYR A 97 1.64 -15.18 0.65
N THR A 98 1.98 -14.89 -0.61
CA THR A 98 0.97 -14.74 -1.65
C THR A 98 0.26 -16.06 -1.96
N VAL A 99 -1.04 -15.98 -2.25
CA VAL A 99 -1.89 -17.15 -2.59
C VAL A 99 -2.63 -16.86 -3.90
N PRO A 100 -2.52 -17.71 -4.93
CA PRO A 100 -1.71 -18.93 -4.98
C PRO A 100 -0.21 -18.61 -5.05
N GLY A 101 0.64 -19.52 -4.55
CA GLY A 101 2.09 -19.30 -4.48
C GLY A 101 2.76 -19.09 -5.85
N THR A 102 2.16 -19.59 -6.93
CA THR A 102 2.60 -19.36 -8.31
C THR A 102 2.54 -17.89 -8.72
N ALA A 103 1.69 -17.09 -8.08
CA ALA A 103 1.59 -15.66 -8.34
C ALA A 103 2.74 -14.84 -7.73
N SER A 104 3.66 -15.46 -6.98
CA SER A 104 4.84 -14.78 -6.41
C SER A 104 5.73 -14.12 -7.46
N VAL A 105 5.80 -14.68 -8.67
CA VAL A 105 6.55 -14.12 -9.80
C VAL A 105 6.07 -12.72 -10.19
N LEU A 106 4.79 -12.39 -9.94
CA LEU A 106 4.22 -11.09 -10.27
C LEU A 106 4.87 -9.94 -9.46
N PHE A 107 5.38 -10.22 -8.25
CA PHE A 107 6.13 -9.25 -7.45
C PHE A 107 7.48 -8.86 -8.05
N GLU A 108 7.99 -9.63 -9.02
CA GLU A 108 9.24 -9.34 -9.72
C GLU A 108 9.01 -8.54 -11.00
N LYS A 109 7.79 -8.59 -11.54
CA LYS A 109 7.39 -7.97 -12.80
C LYS A 109 6.73 -6.60 -12.62
N GLN A 110 7.05 -5.87 -11.54
CA GLN A 110 6.39 -4.60 -11.17
C GLN A 110 6.48 -3.49 -12.25
N ALA A 111 7.43 -3.56 -13.18
CA ALA A 111 7.50 -2.64 -14.31
C ALA A 111 6.60 -3.06 -15.49
N ALA A 112 6.52 -4.35 -15.78
CA ALA A 112 5.78 -4.88 -16.93
C ALA A 112 4.30 -5.13 -16.60
N LEU A 113 4.01 -5.54 -15.36
CA LEU A 113 2.67 -5.94 -14.93
C LEU A 113 1.63 -4.82 -15.10
N PRO A 114 1.88 -3.56 -14.69
CA PRO A 114 0.91 -2.48 -14.91
C PRO A 114 0.65 -2.20 -16.39
N VAL A 115 1.69 -2.27 -17.23
CA VAL A 115 1.57 -2.03 -18.69
C VAL A 115 0.76 -3.12 -19.35
N ILE A 116 1.04 -4.39 -19.03
CA ILE A 116 0.28 -5.53 -19.54
C ILE A 116 -1.18 -5.44 -19.08
N ALA A 117 -1.40 -5.19 -17.78
CA ALA A 117 -2.75 -5.03 -17.22
C ALA A 117 -3.52 -3.87 -17.87
N PHE A 118 -2.84 -2.77 -18.22
CA PHE A 118 -3.46 -1.64 -18.91
C PHE A 118 -3.86 -2.04 -20.32
N ALA A 119 -2.93 -2.63 -21.08
CA ALA A 119 -3.20 -3.06 -22.45
C ALA A 119 -4.36 -4.09 -22.50
N THR A 120 -4.35 -5.07 -21.60
CA THR A 120 -5.42 -6.08 -21.55
C THR A 120 -6.76 -5.48 -21.16
N SER A 121 -6.83 -4.70 -20.07
CA SER A 121 -8.08 -4.05 -19.65
C SER A 121 -8.62 -3.08 -20.70
N PHE A 122 -7.75 -2.27 -21.32
CA PHE A 122 -8.14 -1.33 -22.36
C PHE A 122 -8.67 -2.04 -23.62
N ILE A 123 -7.99 -3.10 -24.08
CA ILE A 123 -8.47 -3.91 -25.21
C ILE A 123 -9.80 -4.59 -24.85
N THR A 124 -9.94 -5.16 -23.66
CA THR A 124 -11.20 -5.78 -23.22
C THR A 124 -12.34 -4.76 -23.19
N LEU A 125 -12.12 -3.56 -22.63
CA LEU A 125 -13.13 -2.51 -22.60
C LEU A 125 -13.48 -1.99 -23.99
N LEU A 126 -12.51 -1.90 -24.91
CA LEU A 126 -12.78 -1.59 -26.32
C LEU A 126 -13.65 -2.66 -26.99
N VAL A 127 -13.33 -3.94 -26.78
CA VAL A 127 -14.14 -5.05 -27.32
C VAL A 127 -15.55 -4.99 -26.76
N VAL A 128 -15.72 -4.80 -25.45
CA VAL A 128 -17.03 -4.62 -24.81
C VAL A 128 -17.77 -3.45 -25.44
N TYR A 129 -17.13 -2.30 -25.60
CA TYR A 129 -17.71 -1.13 -26.25
C TYR A 129 -18.18 -1.44 -27.67
N PHE A 130 -17.39 -2.13 -28.50
CA PHE A 130 -17.81 -2.46 -29.87
C PHE A 130 -18.93 -3.51 -29.95
N LEU A 131 -19.04 -4.40 -28.95
CA LEU A 131 -20.09 -5.42 -28.89
C LEU A 131 -21.41 -4.90 -28.32
N THR A 132 -21.36 -3.91 -27.43
CA THR A 132 -22.53 -3.46 -26.64
C THR A 132 -22.90 -2.00 -26.86
N GLY A 133 -21.94 -1.18 -27.25
CA GLY A 133 -22.11 0.25 -27.51
C GLY A 133 -22.55 0.52 -28.95
N SER A 134 -23.23 1.65 -29.14
CA SER A 134 -23.46 2.20 -30.47
C SER A 134 -22.11 2.68 -31.03
N SER A 135 -21.65 2.12 -32.14
CA SER A 135 -20.31 2.29 -32.72
C SER A 135 -19.89 3.75 -32.96
N THR A 136 -20.83 4.69 -32.94
CA THR A 136 -20.61 6.12 -33.20
C THR A 136 -20.38 6.97 -31.95
N ARG A 137 -20.33 6.45 -30.73
CA ARG A 137 -20.45 7.28 -29.51
C ARG A 137 -19.15 7.68 -28.79
N LEU A 138 -18.01 7.06 -29.11
CA LEU A 138 -16.76 7.27 -28.36
C LEU A 138 -16.21 8.71 -28.38
N PHE A 139 -16.45 9.43 -29.48
CA PHE A 139 -15.95 10.79 -29.72
C PHE A 139 -17.06 11.83 -29.90
N TYR A 140 -18.24 11.55 -29.34
CA TYR A 140 -19.37 12.47 -29.40
C TYR A 140 -19.70 12.99 -28.01
N ALA A 141 -20.14 14.24 -27.96
CA ALA A 141 -20.63 14.82 -26.72
C ALA A 141 -21.97 14.16 -26.36
N ILE A 142 -21.97 13.39 -25.28
CA ILE A 142 -23.17 12.78 -24.71
C ILE A 142 -23.41 13.46 -23.37
N SER A 143 -24.63 13.91 -23.16
CA SER A 143 -25.05 14.62 -21.94
C SER A 143 -26.42 14.12 -21.52
N GLY A 144 -26.67 14.13 -20.21
CA GLY A 144 -27.91 13.68 -19.61
C GLY A 144 -27.73 12.48 -18.67
N PRO A 145 -28.77 12.12 -17.92
CA PRO A 145 -28.71 11.00 -16.97
C PRO A 145 -28.38 9.68 -17.69
N GLY A 146 -27.41 8.95 -17.16
CA GLY A 146 -26.94 7.68 -17.70
C GLY A 146 -25.95 7.79 -18.87
N SER A 147 -25.46 8.99 -19.21
CA SER A 147 -24.60 9.21 -20.39
C SER A 147 -23.31 8.37 -20.41
N PHE A 148 -22.83 7.92 -19.25
CA PHE A 148 -21.67 7.03 -19.14
C PHE A 148 -22.02 5.60 -19.57
N TYR A 149 -23.27 5.17 -19.35
CA TYR A 149 -23.73 3.82 -19.65
C TYR A 149 -24.06 3.59 -21.12
N ASP A 150 -24.18 4.68 -21.88
CA ASP A 150 -24.21 4.65 -23.34
C ASP A 150 -22.88 4.18 -23.96
N ILE A 151 -21.78 4.22 -23.19
CA ILE A 151 -20.44 3.78 -23.61
C ILE A 151 -20.17 2.37 -23.09
N ILE A 152 -20.31 2.14 -21.79
CA ILE A 152 -20.23 0.81 -21.20
C ILE A 152 -21.47 0.59 -20.33
N PRO A 153 -22.31 -0.42 -20.64
CA PRO A 153 -23.50 -0.73 -19.84
C PRO A 153 -23.18 -0.90 -18.35
N ASN A 154 -24.03 -0.33 -17.48
CA ASN A 154 -23.87 -0.38 -16.03
C ASN A 154 -23.69 -1.82 -15.51
N VAL A 155 -24.51 -2.77 -15.98
CA VAL A 155 -24.44 -4.18 -15.58
C VAL A 155 -23.04 -4.77 -15.76
N ILE A 156 -22.32 -4.38 -16.82
CA ILE A 156 -20.96 -4.88 -17.06
C ILE A 156 -19.98 -4.28 -16.05
N LEU A 157 -20.10 -2.98 -15.76
CA LEU A 157 -19.28 -2.31 -14.75
C LEU A 157 -19.51 -2.90 -13.36
N ASP A 158 -20.76 -3.14 -12.98
CA ASP A 158 -21.13 -3.66 -11.66
C ASP A 158 -20.62 -5.09 -11.49
N VAL A 159 -20.87 -5.97 -12.47
CA VAL A 159 -20.40 -7.36 -12.43
C VAL A 159 -18.88 -7.42 -12.42
N ALA A 160 -18.20 -6.67 -13.30
CA ALA A 160 -16.74 -6.66 -13.35
C ALA A 160 -16.13 -6.11 -12.05
N GLY A 161 -16.69 -5.02 -11.53
CA GLY A 161 -16.27 -4.40 -10.27
C GLY A 161 -16.43 -5.33 -9.08
N LEU A 162 -17.59 -5.99 -8.95
CA LEU A 162 -17.88 -6.94 -7.87
C LEU A 162 -16.98 -8.19 -7.95
N LEU A 163 -16.77 -8.75 -9.13
CA LEU A 163 -15.86 -9.89 -9.33
C LEU A 163 -14.42 -9.52 -8.98
N LEU A 164 -13.97 -8.32 -9.38
CA LEU A 164 -12.63 -7.83 -9.05
C LEU A 164 -12.47 -7.60 -7.55
N ALA A 165 -13.47 -6.98 -6.89
CA ALA A 165 -13.48 -6.80 -5.44
C ALA A 165 -13.45 -8.15 -4.70
N PHE A 166 -14.27 -9.11 -5.13
CA PHE A 166 -14.29 -10.46 -4.57
C PHE A 166 -12.92 -11.15 -4.71
N PHE A 167 -12.31 -11.08 -5.89
CA PHE A 167 -10.97 -11.62 -6.13
C PHE A 167 -9.92 -11.03 -5.18
N ILE A 168 -9.88 -9.70 -5.04
CA ILE A 168 -8.91 -9.02 -4.17
C ILE A 168 -9.09 -9.45 -2.71
N VAL A 169 -10.33 -9.40 -2.22
CA VAL A 169 -10.66 -9.77 -0.84
C VAL A 169 -10.30 -11.23 -0.58
N LEU A 170 -10.63 -12.14 -1.50
CA LEU A 170 -10.30 -13.56 -1.37
C LEU A 170 -8.78 -13.77 -1.25
N VAL A 171 -7.99 -13.18 -2.16
CA VAL A 171 -6.53 -13.31 -2.15
C VAL A 171 -5.94 -12.72 -0.88
N TRP A 172 -6.36 -11.51 -0.48
CA TRP A 172 -5.89 -10.86 0.73
C TRP A 172 -6.24 -11.64 2.00
N ILE A 173 -7.44 -12.20 2.11
CA ILE A 173 -7.82 -13.07 3.22
C ILE A 173 -6.94 -14.32 3.22
N ALA A 174 -6.80 -15.02 2.09
CA ALA A 174 -6.02 -16.25 2.01
C ALA A 174 -4.54 -16.02 2.36
N SER A 175 -3.92 -14.99 1.79
CA SER A 175 -2.55 -14.58 2.08
C SER A 175 -2.36 -14.09 3.50
N GLY A 176 -3.28 -13.29 4.01
CA GLY A 176 -3.27 -12.80 5.39
C GLY A 176 -3.39 -13.95 6.40
N LEU A 177 -4.26 -14.92 6.15
CA LEU A 177 -4.40 -16.13 6.97
C LEU A 177 -3.13 -16.98 6.94
N LYS A 178 -2.49 -17.14 5.78
CA LYS A 178 -1.19 -17.85 5.66
C LYS A 178 -0.10 -17.13 6.46
N PHE A 179 -0.01 -15.81 6.33
CA PHE A 179 0.96 -14.98 7.05
C PHE A 179 0.75 -15.03 8.57
N ILE A 180 -0.47 -14.75 9.05
CA ILE A 180 -0.73 -14.67 10.49
C ILE A 180 -0.53 -16.03 11.18
N ARG A 181 -0.88 -17.15 10.53
CA ARG A 181 -0.62 -18.49 11.08
C ARG A 181 0.88 -18.74 11.28
N SER A 182 1.72 -18.24 10.38
CA SER A 182 3.16 -18.38 10.47
C SER A 182 3.76 -17.52 11.58
N VAL A 183 3.36 -16.25 11.69
CA VAL A 183 3.98 -15.31 12.65
C VAL A 183 3.38 -15.36 14.05
N ASN A 184 2.12 -15.77 14.19
CA ASN A 184 1.42 -15.76 15.48
C ASN A 184 1.73 -16.99 16.35
N GLY A 185 2.15 -18.11 15.75
CA GLY A 185 2.38 -19.36 16.47
C GLY A 185 1.14 -19.80 17.26
N SER A 186 1.29 -20.01 18.57
CA SER A 186 0.19 -20.42 19.49
C SER A 186 -0.57 -19.25 20.14
N GLY A 187 -0.25 -18.00 19.80
CA GLY A 187 -0.94 -16.83 20.36
C GLY A 187 -2.41 -16.76 19.96
N SER A 188 -3.31 -16.38 20.86
CA SER A 188 -4.71 -16.10 20.52
C SER A 188 -4.92 -14.59 20.38
N ILE A 189 -5.16 -14.13 19.15
CA ILE A 189 -5.53 -12.74 18.85
C ILE A 189 -7.04 -12.62 19.04
N ARG A 190 -7.47 -11.75 19.95
CA ARG A 190 -8.90 -11.52 20.25
C ARG A 190 -9.45 -10.44 19.32
N PRO A 191 -10.79 -10.37 19.15
CA PRO A 191 -11.43 -9.28 18.40
C PRO A 191 -11.02 -7.87 18.86
N SER A 192 -10.81 -7.68 20.17
CA SER A 192 -10.33 -6.41 20.73
C SER A 192 -8.96 -5.98 20.19
N ASP A 193 -8.08 -6.93 19.88
CA ASP A 193 -6.73 -6.65 19.38
C ASP A 193 -6.78 -6.18 17.93
N TYR A 194 -7.68 -6.76 17.12
CA TYR A 194 -7.97 -6.31 15.77
C TYR A 194 -8.59 -4.91 15.74
N LEU A 195 -9.54 -4.62 16.64
CA LEU A 195 -10.12 -3.27 16.76
C LEU A 195 -9.07 -2.23 17.16
N ALA A 196 -8.21 -2.55 18.13
CA ALA A 196 -7.10 -1.68 18.52
C ALA A 196 -6.09 -1.48 17.37
N ALA A 197 -5.83 -2.52 16.56
CA ALA A 197 -4.99 -2.43 15.38
C ALA A 197 -5.60 -1.59 14.26
N ALA A 198 -6.93 -1.61 14.10
CA ALA A 198 -7.64 -0.73 13.18
C ALA A 198 -7.48 0.72 13.63
N SER A 199 -7.70 1.00 14.91
CA SER A 199 -7.49 2.34 15.48
C SER A 199 -6.05 2.82 15.30
N ASP A 200 -5.05 1.96 15.46
CA ASP A 200 -3.64 2.33 15.24
C ASP A 200 -3.30 2.57 13.77
N SER A 201 -3.92 1.80 12.87
CA SER A 201 -3.73 1.92 11.43
C SER A 201 -4.33 3.22 10.89
N PHE A 202 -5.60 3.50 11.22
CA PHE A 202 -6.25 4.76 10.81
C PHE A 202 -5.68 5.96 11.57
N GLY A 203 -5.38 5.83 12.86
CA GLY A 203 -4.74 6.91 13.64
C GLY A 203 -3.26 7.15 13.29
N GLU A 204 -2.69 6.34 12.40
CA GLU A 204 -1.30 6.34 11.94
C GLU A 204 -0.29 6.45 13.10
N ARG A 205 -0.59 5.80 14.23
CA ARG A 205 0.20 5.89 15.48
C ARG A 205 1.68 5.57 15.23
N TRP A 206 1.93 4.61 14.35
CA TRP A 206 3.27 4.14 14.03
C TRP A 206 4.12 5.19 13.31
N PHE A 207 3.52 6.11 12.55
CA PHE A 207 4.22 7.24 11.92
C PHE A 207 4.50 8.40 12.88
N LYS A 208 3.95 8.35 14.10
CA LYS A 208 4.21 9.34 15.16
C LYS A 208 5.44 8.99 16.01
N GLY A 209 6.17 7.89 15.71
CA GLY A 209 7.39 7.52 16.44
C GLY A 209 7.17 7.35 17.95
N GLY A 210 6.02 6.79 18.36
CA GLY A 210 5.68 6.70 19.79
C GLY A 210 5.28 8.02 20.46
N GLY A 211 5.15 9.11 19.68
CA GLY A 211 4.80 10.46 20.15
C GLY A 211 5.91 11.50 19.86
N ALA A 212 7.13 11.05 19.60
CA ALA A 212 8.27 11.92 19.35
C ALA A 212 8.38 12.39 17.88
N GLY A 213 7.58 11.86 16.95
CA GLY A 213 7.72 12.07 15.51
C GLY A 213 8.81 11.17 14.88
N CYS A 214 9.04 11.33 13.58
CA CYS A 214 10.04 10.58 12.81
C CYS A 214 10.91 11.54 11.99
N ASN A 215 12.23 11.46 12.10
CA ASN A 215 13.19 12.37 11.45
C ASN A 215 13.34 12.13 9.92
N TYR A 216 12.22 11.98 9.21
CA TYR A 216 12.20 11.78 7.76
C TYR A 216 11.62 13.02 7.05
N PRO A 217 12.18 13.44 5.90
CA PRO A 217 13.44 12.97 5.29
C PRO A 217 14.70 13.61 5.90
N ASP A 218 14.54 14.55 6.84
CA ASP A 218 15.61 15.35 7.42
C ASP A 218 16.14 14.72 8.71
N ARG A 219 17.41 14.28 8.68
CA ARG A 219 18.10 13.61 9.80
C ARG A 219 18.24 14.50 11.03
N GLU A 220 18.37 15.81 10.84
CA GLU A 220 18.63 16.76 11.91
C GLU A 220 17.32 17.27 12.54
N ALA A 221 16.22 17.20 11.80
CA ALA A 221 14.90 17.57 12.29
C ALA A 221 14.45 16.60 13.38
N ARG A 222 14.44 17.06 14.64
CA ARG A 222 13.87 16.32 15.76
C ARG A 222 12.35 16.30 15.64
N GLY A 223 11.78 15.10 15.49
CA GLY A 223 10.34 14.88 15.61
C GLY A 223 9.49 15.40 14.46
N SER A 224 9.99 15.25 13.24
CA SER A 224 9.23 15.59 12.04
C SER A 224 7.97 14.72 11.87
N TYR A 225 6.88 15.34 11.42
CA TYR A 225 5.64 14.66 11.02
C TYR A 225 5.45 14.65 9.50
N LYS A 226 6.49 14.97 8.72
CA LYS A 226 6.40 15.03 7.24
C LYS A 226 6.03 13.68 6.63
N LYS A 227 6.63 12.60 7.12
CA LYS A 227 6.31 11.24 6.64
C LYS A 227 4.86 10.84 6.96
N LEU A 228 4.39 11.20 8.16
CA LEU A 228 2.99 11.04 8.55
C LEU A 228 2.10 11.81 7.58
N ALA A 229 2.30 13.13 7.43
CA ALA A 229 1.46 13.99 6.60
C ALA A 229 1.38 13.49 5.14
N VAL A 230 2.50 13.09 4.56
CA VAL A 230 2.55 12.55 3.19
C VAL A 230 1.79 11.23 3.08
N HIS A 231 1.96 10.31 4.04
CA HIS A 231 1.22 9.05 4.03
C HIS A 231 -0.28 9.28 4.26
N SER A 232 -0.65 10.18 5.17
CA SER A 232 -2.04 10.59 5.40
C SER A 232 -2.70 11.13 4.14
N LEU A 233 -2.02 11.99 3.37
CA LEU A 233 -2.55 12.50 2.10
C LEU A 233 -2.88 11.37 1.12
N VAL A 234 -1.99 10.37 0.99
CA VAL A 234 -2.21 9.23 0.10
C VAL A 234 -3.29 8.29 0.65
N LEU A 235 -3.25 7.94 1.93
CA LEU A 235 -4.19 7.01 2.57
C LEU A 235 -5.60 7.59 2.57
N TYR A 236 -5.80 8.79 3.12
CA TYR A 236 -7.12 9.40 3.20
C TYR A 236 -7.62 9.85 1.83
N GLY A 237 -6.71 10.25 0.93
CA GLY A 237 -7.08 10.51 -0.46
C GLY A 237 -7.65 9.26 -1.15
N PHE A 238 -7.00 8.11 -0.99
CA PHE A 238 -7.51 6.83 -1.49
C PHE A 238 -8.84 6.43 -0.84
N LEU A 239 -9.01 6.63 0.47
CA LEU A 239 -10.27 6.32 1.16
C LEU A 239 -11.43 7.22 0.68
N LEU A 240 -11.16 8.48 0.34
CA LEU A 240 -12.16 9.39 -0.22
C LEU A 240 -12.55 9.02 -1.66
N ASP A 241 -11.60 8.58 -2.48
CA ASP A 241 -11.88 8.06 -3.83
C ASP A 241 -12.66 6.73 -3.77
N LEU A 242 -12.34 5.87 -2.80
CA LEU A 242 -13.11 4.66 -2.55
C LEU A 242 -14.53 4.99 -2.09
N LEU A 243 -14.69 5.96 -1.19
CA LEU A 243 -16.00 6.48 -0.78
C LEU A 243 -16.76 7.04 -1.98
N ALA A 244 -16.09 7.71 -2.91
CA ALA A 244 -16.71 8.22 -4.13
C ALA A 244 -17.31 7.09 -4.97
N THR A 245 -16.52 6.02 -5.16
CA THR A 245 -16.94 4.84 -5.92
C THR A 245 -18.10 4.11 -5.23
N MET A 246 -18.01 3.91 -3.91
CA MET A 246 -19.05 3.23 -3.14
C MET A 246 -20.35 4.04 -3.07
N SER A 247 -20.26 5.36 -2.87
CA SER A 247 -21.44 6.23 -2.86
C SER A 247 -22.09 6.31 -4.23
N ALA A 248 -21.32 6.37 -5.33
CA ALA A 248 -21.86 6.31 -6.68
C ALA A 248 -22.61 5.00 -6.94
N PHE A 249 -22.07 3.86 -6.50
CA PHE A 249 -22.78 2.57 -6.59
C PHE A 249 -24.10 2.59 -5.79
N VAL A 250 -24.08 3.12 -4.57
CA VAL A 250 -25.30 3.23 -3.75
C VAL A 250 -26.33 4.16 -4.37
N GLU A 251 -25.92 5.35 -4.80
CA GLU A 251 -26.80 6.35 -5.42
C GLU A 251 -27.42 5.82 -6.72
N GLN A 252 -26.65 5.14 -7.56
CA GLN A 252 -27.18 4.52 -8.77
C GLN A 252 -28.14 3.36 -8.45
N ASP A 253 -27.65 2.33 -7.76
CA ASP A 253 -28.31 1.02 -7.76
C ASP A 253 -29.44 0.93 -6.74
N PHE A 254 -29.38 1.75 -5.68
CA PHE A 254 -30.39 1.76 -4.62
C PHE A 254 -31.25 3.03 -4.62
N MET A 255 -30.71 4.17 -5.05
CA MET A 255 -31.47 5.43 -5.10
C MET A 255 -31.90 5.83 -6.51
N HIS A 256 -31.46 5.10 -7.54
CA HIS A 256 -31.76 5.37 -8.95
C HIS A 256 -31.34 6.77 -9.43
N ILE A 257 -30.30 7.34 -8.80
CA ILE A 257 -29.69 8.60 -9.19
C ILE A 257 -28.56 8.27 -10.18
N LEU A 258 -28.76 8.57 -11.46
CA LEU A 258 -27.80 8.23 -12.51
C LEU A 258 -26.73 9.33 -12.69
N PRO A 259 -25.47 8.98 -13.02
CA PRO A 259 -24.45 9.94 -13.40
C PRO A 259 -24.77 10.63 -14.74
N PRO A 260 -24.20 11.79 -15.06
CA PRO A 260 -23.23 12.56 -14.26
C PRO A 260 -23.86 13.14 -12.99
N TYR A 261 -23.24 12.87 -11.84
CA TYR A 261 -23.70 13.38 -10.56
C TYR A 261 -23.55 14.92 -10.47
N PRO A 262 -24.41 15.61 -9.70
CA PRO A 262 -24.27 17.04 -9.43
C PRO A 262 -22.88 17.40 -8.86
N LEU A 263 -22.42 18.63 -9.08
CA LEU A 263 -21.12 19.10 -8.56
C LEU A 263 -21.03 19.00 -7.04
N ILE A 264 -22.15 19.25 -6.35
CA ILE A 264 -22.30 19.12 -4.91
C ILE A 264 -23.02 17.81 -4.65
N SER A 265 -22.26 16.72 -4.70
CA SER A 265 -22.72 15.36 -4.38
C SER A 265 -21.60 14.62 -3.66
N VAL A 266 -21.94 13.57 -2.92
CA VAL A 266 -20.93 12.77 -2.20
C VAL A 266 -19.90 12.19 -3.17
N PRO A 267 -20.28 11.55 -4.30
CA PRO A 267 -19.32 10.97 -5.24
C PRO A 267 -18.33 12.00 -5.80
N VAL A 268 -18.82 13.17 -6.20
CA VAL A 268 -17.98 14.19 -6.83
C VAL A 268 -17.05 14.84 -5.82
N LEU A 269 -17.56 15.24 -4.65
CA LEU A 269 -16.74 15.94 -3.67
C LEU A 269 -15.68 15.04 -3.06
N SER A 270 -16.03 13.80 -2.68
CA SER A 270 -15.04 12.89 -2.12
C SER A 270 -14.01 12.47 -3.17
N GLY A 271 -14.41 12.23 -4.43
CA GLY A 271 -13.49 11.87 -5.51
C GLY A 271 -12.56 13.01 -5.93
N LEU A 272 -13.05 14.26 -5.96
CA LEU A 272 -12.20 15.41 -6.30
C LEU A 272 -11.19 15.72 -5.21
N VAL A 273 -11.64 15.76 -3.94
CA VAL A 273 -10.75 16.00 -2.79
C VAL A 273 -9.77 14.85 -2.64
N GLY A 274 -10.23 13.60 -2.77
CA GLY A 274 -9.41 12.40 -2.67
C GLY A 274 -8.32 12.35 -3.74
N GLY A 275 -8.68 12.57 -4.99
CA GLY A 275 -7.73 12.64 -6.10
C GLY A 275 -6.67 13.72 -5.94
N ILE A 276 -7.05 14.92 -5.49
CA ILE A 276 -6.09 16.02 -5.21
C ILE A 276 -5.13 15.62 -4.07
N MET A 277 -5.66 15.06 -2.98
CA MET A 277 -4.84 14.59 -1.85
C MET A 277 -3.83 13.53 -2.29
N ILE A 278 -4.23 12.56 -3.11
CA ILE A 278 -3.33 11.55 -3.68
C ILE A 278 -2.22 12.22 -4.49
N ILE A 279 -2.55 13.09 -5.44
CA ILE A 279 -1.55 13.71 -6.33
C ILE A 279 -0.53 14.51 -5.52
N VAL A 280 -1.00 15.35 -4.59
CA VAL A 280 -0.11 16.14 -3.71
C VAL A 280 0.73 15.22 -2.84
N GLY A 281 0.13 14.19 -2.23
CA GLY A 281 0.83 13.21 -1.40
C GLY A 281 1.93 12.46 -2.17
N VAL A 282 1.64 11.98 -3.38
CA VAL A 282 2.61 11.29 -4.24
C VAL A 282 3.76 12.21 -4.64
N VAL A 283 3.47 13.44 -5.08
CA VAL A 283 4.50 14.42 -5.45
C VAL A 283 5.42 14.71 -4.27
N LEU A 284 4.85 15.00 -3.09
CA LEU A 284 5.63 15.24 -1.87
C LEU A 284 6.44 14.01 -1.47
N PHE A 285 5.88 12.81 -1.57
CA PHE A 285 6.60 11.57 -1.29
C PHE A 285 7.83 11.39 -2.20
N LEU A 286 7.67 11.61 -3.50
CA LEU A 286 8.77 11.46 -4.46
C LEU A 286 9.88 12.48 -4.21
N ILE A 287 9.52 13.72 -3.86
CA ILE A 287 10.49 14.75 -3.45
C ILE A 287 11.23 14.29 -2.19
N TYR A 288 10.51 13.83 -1.15
CA TYR A 288 11.13 13.40 0.10
C TYR A 288 11.93 12.11 -0.01
N ASP A 289 11.56 11.17 -0.89
CA ASP A 289 12.40 9.98 -1.15
C ASP A 289 13.71 10.36 -1.82
N LYS A 290 13.69 11.33 -2.74
CA LYS A 290 14.90 11.80 -3.42
C LYS A 290 15.83 12.54 -2.46
N LEU A 291 15.29 13.30 -1.51
CA LEU A 291 16.05 13.99 -0.46
C LEU A 291 16.52 13.03 0.65
N GLY A 292 15.84 11.90 0.81
CA GLY A 292 16.11 10.93 1.83
C GLY A 292 17.41 10.13 1.62
N THR A 293 17.71 9.33 2.63
CA THR A 293 19.06 8.84 2.93
C THR A 293 19.42 7.50 2.26
N GLY A 294 18.63 7.05 1.29
CA GLY A 294 19.00 5.96 0.40
C GLY A 294 19.05 4.54 1.01
N PHE A 295 18.65 4.33 2.27
CA PHE A 295 18.75 3.00 2.91
C PHE A 295 17.78 1.94 2.35
N ARG A 296 16.74 2.35 1.61
CA ARG A 296 15.76 1.42 1.05
C ARG A 296 16.35 0.64 -0.13
N LYS A 297 16.19 -0.69 -0.09
CA LYS A 297 16.64 -1.59 -1.17
C LYS A 297 15.83 -1.42 -2.45
N LYS A 298 16.48 -1.74 -3.58
CA LYS A 298 15.96 -1.56 -4.95
C LYS A 298 14.60 -2.22 -5.18
N GLY A 299 14.36 -3.40 -4.60
CA GLY A 299 13.10 -4.14 -4.73
C GLY A 299 11.90 -3.36 -4.19
N MET A 300 11.97 -2.91 -2.94
CA MET A 300 10.90 -2.12 -2.30
C MET A 300 10.67 -0.79 -3.05
N LYS A 301 11.74 -0.11 -3.49
CA LYS A 301 11.61 1.13 -4.27
C LYS A 301 10.84 0.92 -5.57
N LYS A 302 11.14 -0.13 -6.34
CA LYS A 302 10.43 -0.45 -7.60
C LYS A 302 8.93 -0.67 -7.37
N MET A 303 8.58 -1.46 -6.34
CA MET A 303 7.19 -1.74 -6.00
C MET A 303 6.45 -0.49 -5.50
N ASP A 304 7.11 0.35 -4.70
CA ASP A 304 6.57 1.64 -4.25
C ASP A 304 6.31 2.56 -5.44
N SER A 305 7.28 2.71 -6.36
CA SER A 305 7.14 3.58 -7.53
C SER A 305 6.02 3.11 -8.47
N ALA A 306 5.96 1.81 -8.78
CA ALA A 306 4.90 1.27 -9.63
C ALA A 306 3.51 1.57 -9.04
N PHE A 307 3.32 1.29 -7.75
CA PHE A 307 2.08 1.57 -7.06
C PHE A 307 1.72 3.06 -7.06
N LEU A 308 2.65 3.94 -6.70
CA LEU A 308 2.38 5.38 -6.60
C LEU A 308 2.08 6.00 -7.96
N ILE A 309 2.75 5.56 -9.02
CA ILE A 309 2.49 6.01 -10.39
C ILE A 309 1.08 5.58 -10.81
N THR A 310 0.72 4.30 -10.65
CA THR A 310 -0.62 3.81 -11.00
C THR A 310 -1.71 4.52 -10.19
N LEU A 311 -1.50 4.73 -8.88
CA LEU A 311 -2.44 5.45 -8.03
C LEU A 311 -2.60 6.91 -8.47
N SER A 312 -1.49 7.61 -8.74
CA SER A 312 -1.54 9.00 -9.23
C SER A 312 -2.18 9.13 -10.60
N LEU A 313 -1.97 8.17 -11.51
CA LEU A 313 -2.64 8.13 -12.82
C LEU A 313 -4.14 7.90 -12.66
N THR A 314 -4.55 7.07 -11.71
CA THR A 314 -5.97 6.83 -11.39
C THR A 314 -6.64 8.15 -10.98
N ALA A 315 -6.05 8.85 -10.00
CA ALA A 315 -6.53 10.16 -9.55
C ALA A 315 -6.55 11.20 -10.67
N PHE A 316 -5.45 11.31 -11.43
CA PHE A 316 -5.34 12.28 -12.52
C PHE A 316 -6.36 12.05 -13.63
N THR A 317 -6.50 10.80 -14.10
CA THR A 317 -7.48 10.46 -15.14
C THR A 317 -8.92 10.65 -14.66
N GLY A 318 -9.21 10.41 -13.37
CA GLY A 318 -10.52 10.67 -12.78
C GLY A 318 -10.89 12.15 -12.76
N ILE A 319 -9.95 13.01 -12.32
CA ILE A 319 -10.14 14.47 -12.33
C ILE A 319 -10.27 15.00 -13.76
N LEU A 320 -9.49 14.46 -14.70
CA LEU A 320 -9.56 14.83 -16.11
C LEU A 320 -10.91 14.42 -16.72
N LEU A 321 -11.38 13.20 -16.46
CA LEU A 321 -12.69 12.73 -16.89
C LEU A 321 -13.82 13.59 -16.32
N PHE A 322 -13.76 13.94 -15.03
CA PHE A 322 -14.70 14.85 -14.40
C PHE A 322 -14.72 16.23 -15.10
N SER A 323 -13.53 16.79 -15.39
CA SER A 323 -13.40 18.10 -16.02
C SER A 323 -13.94 18.11 -17.46
N MET A 324 -13.84 16.99 -18.16
CA MET A 324 -14.26 16.82 -19.55
C MET A 324 -15.64 16.17 -19.71
N ARG A 325 -16.38 15.98 -18.60
CA ARG A 325 -17.73 15.37 -18.64
C ARG A 325 -18.67 16.19 -19.53
N GLY A 326 -19.41 15.52 -20.40
CA GLY A 326 -20.31 16.18 -21.38
C GLY A 326 -19.62 16.68 -22.65
N THR A 327 -18.31 16.51 -22.80
CA THR A 327 -17.58 16.82 -24.05
C THR A 327 -17.42 15.59 -24.93
N ASN A 328 -16.90 15.78 -26.16
CA ASN A 328 -16.53 14.70 -27.07
C ASN A 328 -15.37 13.81 -26.58
N LEU A 329 -14.64 14.22 -25.53
CA LEU A 329 -13.56 13.43 -24.94
C LEU A 329 -14.02 12.51 -23.80
N MET A 330 -15.27 12.66 -23.33
CA MET A 330 -15.77 11.90 -22.19
C MET A 330 -15.67 10.39 -22.41
N GLY A 331 -16.05 9.90 -23.60
CA GLY A 331 -16.05 8.47 -23.89
C GLY A 331 -14.68 7.83 -23.88
N SER A 332 -13.71 8.43 -24.58
CA SER A 332 -12.33 7.93 -24.59
C SER A 332 -11.67 8.03 -23.22
N LEU A 333 -11.89 9.13 -22.49
CA LEU A 333 -11.37 9.31 -21.13
C LEU A 333 -11.99 8.32 -20.13
N LEU A 334 -13.26 7.95 -20.29
CA LEU A 334 -13.90 6.93 -19.47
C LEU A 334 -13.20 5.57 -19.65
N LEU A 335 -12.96 5.15 -20.90
CA LEU A 335 -12.25 3.89 -21.18
C LEU A 335 -10.83 3.91 -20.58
N ILE A 336 -10.11 5.02 -20.75
CA ILE A 336 -8.76 5.19 -20.20
C ILE A 336 -8.81 5.10 -18.68
N HIS A 337 -9.68 5.87 -18.02
CA HIS A 337 -9.80 5.90 -16.57
C HIS A 337 -10.14 4.51 -16.00
N LEU A 338 -11.15 3.84 -16.55
CA LEU A 338 -11.55 2.49 -16.12
C LEU A 338 -10.42 1.47 -16.33
N SER A 339 -9.64 1.58 -17.40
CA SER A 339 -8.47 0.72 -17.62
C SER A 339 -7.39 0.97 -16.56
N VAL A 340 -7.12 2.22 -16.21
CA VAL A 340 -6.16 2.56 -15.15
C VAL A 340 -6.66 2.09 -13.78
N VAL A 341 -7.95 2.25 -13.48
CA VAL A 341 -8.58 1.71 -12.26
C VAL A 341 -8.44 0.18 -12.21
N ALA A 342 -8.69 -0.50 -13.32
CA ALA A 342 -8.53 -1.95 -13.41
C ALA A 342 -7.07 -2.37 -13.15
N VAL A 343 -6.08 -1.63 -13.65
CA VAL A 343 -4.65 -1.87 -13.36
C VAL A 343 -4.38 -1.78 -11.85
N LEU A 344 -4.86 -0.72 -11.19
CA LEU A 344 -4.66 -0.51 -9.76
C LEU A 344 -5.15 -1.70 -8.95
N PHE A 345 -6.35 -2.20 -9.26
CA PHE A 345 -7.03 -3.22 -8.49
C PHE A 345 -6.61 -4.66 -8.86
N VAL A 346 -6.38 -4.97 -10.14
CA VAL A 346 -5.84 -6.28 -10.56
C VAL A 346 -4.44 -6.51 -9.97
N THR A 347 -3.63 -5.46 -9.86
CA THR A 347 -2.27 -5.56 -9.29
C THR A 347 -2.24 -5.41 -7.76
N ALA A 348 -3.35 -5.05 -7.11
CA ALA A 348 -3.40 -4.79 -5.68
C ALA A 348 -2.93 -5.99 -4.80
N PRO A 349 -3.26 -7.26 -5.12
CA PRO A 349 -2.74 -8.41 -4.38
C PRO A 349 -1.28 -8.75 -4.62
N TYR A 350 -0.65 -8.13 -5.63
CA TYR A 350 0.68 -8.49 -6.12
C TYR A 350 1.66 -7.31 -6.13
N GLY A 351 1.34 -6.24 -5.41
CA GLY A 351 2.12 -5.02 -5.35
C GLY A 351 2.17 -4.45 -3.95
N LYS A 352 2.42 -3.14 -3.82
CA LYS A 352 2.58 -2.49 -2.51
C LYS A 352 1.34 -2.60 -1.62
N PHE A 353 0.14 -2.67 -2.21
CA PHE A 353 -1.13 -2.71 -1.48
C PHE A 353 -1.22 -3.81 -0.41
N VAL A 354 -0.53 -4.94 -0.60
CA VAL A 354 -0.52 -6.05 0.39
C VAL A 354 0.00 -5.63 1.75
N HIS A 355 0.75 -4.53 1.84
CA HIS A 355 1.18 -3.97 3.12
C HIS A 355 -0.02 -3.61 4.01
N LEU A 356 -1.17 -3.24 3.44
CA LEU A 356 -2.41 -2.97 4.16
C LEU A 356 -2.81 -4.20 4.99
N VAL A 357 -2.64 -5.39 4.43
CA VAL A 357 -2.98 -6.67 5.09
C VAL A 357 -1.89 -7.06 6.09
N TYR A 358 -0.65 -7.23 5.62
CA TYR A 358 0.41 -7.78 6.47
C TYR A 358 0.79 -6.85 7.62
N ARG A 359 0.82 -5.53 7.41
CA ARG A 359 1.08 -4.57 8.49
C ARG A 359 -0.07 -4.53 9.49
N TYR A 360 -1.32 -4.52 9.04
CA TYR A 360 -2.48 -4.56 9.94
C TYR A 360 -2.45 -5.81 10.84
N LEU A 361 -2.18 -6.99 10.24
CA LEU A 361 -2.07 -8.25 10.98
C LEU A 361 -0.90 -8.25 11.95
N SER A 362 0.24 -7.68 11.56
CA SER A 362 1.36 -7.47 12.49
C SER A 362 0.97 -6.53 13.64
N ILE A 363 0.26 -5.43 13.40
CA ILE A 363 -0.19 -4.54 14.48
C ILE A 363 -1.17 -5.26 15.42
N ALA A 364 -2.07 -6.09 14.89
CA ALA A 364 -2.96 -6.92 15.71
C ALA A 364 -2.18 -7.90 16.60
N LYS A 365 -1.13 -8.53 16.06
CA LYS A 365 -0.21 -9.35 16.84
C LYS A 365 0.53 -8.52 17.91
N TYR A 366 0.99 -7.32 17.60
CA TYR A 366 1.59 -6.42 18.60
C TYR A 366 0.62 -6.10 19.75
N ARG A 367 -0.65 -5.81 19.44
CA ARG A 367 -1.67 -5.55 20.47
C ARG A 367 -1.92 -6.78 21.34
N GLN A 368 -1.93 -7.97 20.74
CA GLN A 368 -1.99 -9.22 21.49
C GLN A 368 -0.78 -9.41 22.41
N GLU A 369 0.44 -9.18 21.93
CA GLU A 369 1.68 -9.30 22.73
C GLU A 369 1.71 -8.29 23.87
N LYS A 370 1.39 -7.03 23.58
CA LYS A 370 1.33 -5.95 24.58
C LYS A 370 0.35 -6.27 25.70
N ARG A 371 -0.87 -6.74 25.37
CA ARG A 371 -1.86 -7.15 26.37
C ARG A 371 -1.34 -8.28 27.25
N VAL A 372 -0.70 -9.29 26.67
CA VAL A 372 -0.15 -10.42 27.44
C VAL A 372 1.01 -9.97 28.33
N TYR A 373 1.85 -9.05 27.85
CA TYR A 373 2.97 -8.50 28.61
C TYR A 373 2.48 -7.64 29.79
N GLU A 374 1.56 -6.69 29.54
CA GLU A 374 0.98 -5.84 30.57
C GLU A 374 0.20 -6.66 31.61
N GLY A 375 -0.56 -7.67 31.18
CA GLY A 375 -1.28 -8.56 32.09
C GLY A 375 -0.41 -9.52 32.91
N ARG A 376 0.90 -9.61 32.65
CA ARG A 376 1.86 -10.33 33.51
C ARG A 376 2.54 -9.44 34.53
N ASN A 377 2.50 -8.12 34.32
CA ASN A 377 3.11 -7.11 35.19
C ASN A 377 2.10 -6.46 36.16
N ILE A 378 0.85 -6.93 36.13
CA ILE A 378 -0.21 -6.70 37.12
C ILE A 378 -0.35 -7.98 37.92
#